data_AF-A0A1H3C1Q9-F1
#
_entry.id   AF-A0A1H3C1Q9-F1
#
_cell.length_a   1.000
_cell.length_b   1.000
_cell.length_c   1.000
_cell.angle_alpha   90.00
_cell.angle_beta   90.00
_cell.angle_gamma   90.00
#
_symmetry.space_group_name_H-M   'P 1'
#
loop_
_entity.id
_entity.type
_entity.pdbx_description
1 polymer ?
#
loop_
_entity_poly.entity_id
_entity_poly.type
_entity_poly.pdbx_seq_one_letter_code
_entity_poly.pdbx_strand_id
1 'polypeptide(L)'
;MKRVKFVILIFLFINYIFPSTVKADIGPKPSIKLIVENPPEGKYYLDLLIDYEMSHSYTNVKEKDLDDINVYNILKNYKVDGWRPALVTGTKVPLFGELTGKIENDTMVHSFSYLGVPDRFKVIIVKESGEVVVSR
;
A
#
# COMPACT_ATOMS: atom_id res chain seq x y z
N MET A 1 -41.15 27.51 -20.34
CA MET A 1 -40.58 26.14 -20.53
C MET A 1 -39.66 26.01 -21.76
N LYS A 2 -40.08 26.37 -22.99
CA LYS A 2 -39.24 26.17 -24.21
C LYS A 2 -37.90 26.92 -24.19
N ARG A 3 -37.89 28.19 -23.76
CA ARG A 3 -36.65 29.00 -23.64
C ARG A 3 -35.66 28.43 -22.62
N VAL A 4 -36.14 27.94 -21.48
CA VAL A 4 -35.31 27.32 -20.44
C VAL A 4 -34.71 26.01 -20.94
N LYS A 5 -35.50 25.16 -21.61
CA LYS A 5 -34.99 23.92 -22.23
C LYS A 5 -33.90 24.20 -23.27
N PHE A 6 -34.05 25.27 -24.05
CA PHE A 6 -33.06 25.68 -25.04
C PHE A 6 -31.75 26.17 -24.40
N VAL A 7 -31.82 26.95 -23.32
CA VAL A 7 -30.63 27.38 -22.56
C VAL A 7 -29.89 26.20 -21.94
N ILE A 8 -30.61 25.23 -21.37
CA ILE A 8 -30.01 23.99 -20.83
C ILE A 8 -29.32 23.20 -21.96
N LEU A 9 -29.97 23.08 -23.12
CA LEU A 9 -29.41 22.37 -24.27
C LEU A 9 -28.11 23.02 -24.75
N ILE A 10 -28.08 24.35 -24.82
CA ILE A 10 -26.88 25.13 -25.17
C ILE A 10 -25.77 24.89 -24.16
N PHE A 11 -26.07 24.92 -22.86
CA PHE A 11 -25.07 24.71 -21.82
C PHE A 11 -24.45 23.31 -21.89
N LEU A 12 -25.27 22.28 -22.09
CA LEU A 12 -24.80 20.91 -22.29
C LEU A 12 -23.95 20.77 -23.55
N PHE A 13 -24.37 21.43 -24.64
CA PHE A 13 -23.64 21.44 -25.91
C PHE A 13 -22.27 22.10 -25.79
N ILE A 14 -22.16 23.21 -25.04
CA ILE A 14 -20.88 23.87 -24.76
C ILE A 14 -19.95 22.96 -23.93
N ASN A 15 -20.45 22.30 -22.88
CA ASN A 15 -19.64 21.36 -22.09
C ASN A 15 -19.16 20.16 -22.92
N TYR A 16 -19.95 19.73 -23.91
CA TYR A 16 -19.58 18.65 -24.81
C TYR A 16 -18.48 19.06 -25.80
N ILE A 17 -18.52 20.29 -26.33
CA ILE A 17 -17.52 20.79 -27.30
C ILE A 17 -16.20 21.17 -26.64
N PHE A 18 -16.23 21.58 -25.37
CA PHE A 18 -15.05 22.00 -24.62
C PHE A 18 -14.79 21.08 -23.42
N PRO A 19 -14.35 19.83 -23.63
CA PRO A 19 -13.95 18.97 -22.53
C PRO A 19 -12.74 19.59 -21.82
N SER A 20 -12.88 19.88 -20.53
CA SER A 20 -11.76 20.31 -19.70
C SER A 20 -10.83 19.11 -19.50
N THR A 21 -9.59 19.20 -20.00
CA THR A 21 -8.58 18.17 -19.72
C THR A 21 -8.05 18.39 -18.30
N VAL A 22 -8.61 17.64 -17.33
CA VAL A 22 -8.05 17.60 -15.98
C VAL A 22 -6.90 16.61 -15.97
N LYS A 23 -5.70 17.07 -15.65
CA LYS A 23 -4.56 16.17 -15.40
C LYS A 23 -4.64 15.63 -13.97
N ALA A 24 -5.47 14.61 -13.77
CA ALA A 24 -5.56 13.90 -12.50
C ALA A 24 -4.38 12.95 -12.36
N ASP A 25 -3.49 13.16 -11.39
CA ASP A 25 -2.42 12.25 -10.95
C ASP A 25 -1.77 11.38 -12.05
N ILE A 26 -1.48 11.98 -13.22
CA ILE A 26 -0.89 11.33 -14.40
C ILE A 26 0.63 11.45 -14.27
N GLY A 27 1.23 10.40 -13.75
CA GLY A 27 2.67 10.26 -13.57
C GLY A 27 2.98 8.96 -12.84
N PRO A 28 4.16 8.35 -13.10
CA PRO A 28 4.56 7.14 -12.39
C PRO A 28 4.54 7.42 -10.89
N LYS A 29 3.82 6.57 -10.15
CA LYS A 29 3.76 6.65 -8.70
C LYS A 29 5.09 6.16 -8.13
N PRO A 30 5.54 6.72 -6.99
CA PRO A 30 6.68 6.15 -6.30
C PRO A 30 6.39 4.69 -5.95
N SER A 31 7.43 3.86 -6.01
CA SER A 31 7.33 2.44 -5.71
C SER A 31 8.65 1.87 -5.18
N ILE A 32 8.53 0.81 -4.40
CA ILE A 32 9.63 -0.06 -3.95
C ILE A 32 9.31 -1.47 -4.42
N LYS A 33 10.24 -2.09 -5.15
CA LYS A 33 10.21 -3.52 -5.47
C LYS A 33 11.26 -4.20 -4.58
N LEU A 34 10.81 -5.08 -3.69
CA LEU A 34 11.70 -5.94 -2.90
C LEU A 34 11.79 -7.30 -3.56
N ILE A 35 13.01 -7.75 -3.82
CA ILE A 35 13.30 -9.06 -4.38
C ILE A 35 13.96 -9.87 -3.26
N VAL A 36 13.26 -10.90 -2.78
CA VAL A 36 13.76 -11.81 -1.76
C VAL A 36 14.40 -12.99 -2.48
N GLU A 37 15.73 -12.99 -2.51
CA GLU A 37 16.51 -14.13 -2.99
C GLU A 37 16.49 -15.25 -1.95
N ASN A 38 16.30 -16.49 -2.40
CA ASN A 38 16.18 -17.66 -1.53
C ASN A 38 15.12 -17.45 -0.41
N PRO A 39 13.85 -17.23 -0.77
CA PRO A 39 12.81 -16.96 0.21
C PRO A 39 12.69 -18.11 1.24
N PRO A 40 12.26 -17.82 2.49
CA PRO A 40 11.99 -18.87 3.47
C PRO A 40 11.09 -19.96 2.92
N GLU A 41 11.35 -21.21 3.30
CA GLU A 41 10.46 -22.31 2.95
C GLU A 41 9.06 -22.08 3.56
N GLY A 42 8.02 -22.30 2.74
CA GLY A 42 6.62 -22.16 3.15
C GLY A 42 6.08 -20.73 3.05
N LYS A 43 4.90 -20.51 3.66
CA LYS A 43 4.22 -19.21 3.63
C LYS A 43 4.91 -18.26 4.62
N TYR A 44 5.16 -17.04 4.16
CA TYR A 44 5.63 -15.96 5.00
C TYR A 44 4.99 -14.64 4.57
N TYR A 45 5.10 -13.66 5.46
CA TYR A 45 4.52 -12.34 5.30
C TYR A 45 5.62 -11.30 5.48
N LEU A 46 5.63 -10.30 4.61
CA LEU A 46 6.65 -9.25 4.58
C LEU A 46 5.97 -7.89 4.64
N ASP A 47 6.45 -7.03 5.54
CA ASP A 47 6.04 -5.63 5.61
C ASP A 47 7.28 -4.72 5.65
N LEU A 48 7.08 -3.45 5.32
CA LEU A 48 8.06 -2.40 5.55
C LEU A 48 7.93 -1.94 7.01
N LEU A 49 9.03 -1.83 7.71
CA LEU A 49 9.07 -1.13 9.00
C LEU A 49 9.36 0.35 8.75
N ILE A 50 8.56 1.20 9.39
CA ILE A 50 8.67 2.66 9.38
C ILE A 50 8.80 3.17 10.83
N ASP A 51 9.44 4.32 11.03
CA ASP A 51 9.75 4.86 12.36
C ASP A 51 9.23 6.28 12.60
N TYR A 52 8.45 6.83 11.67
CA TYR A 52 7.82 8.12 11.88
C TYR A 52 6.55 8.00 12.72
N GLU A 53 6.36 8.99 13.59
CA GLU A 53 5.14 9.18 14.38
C GLU A 53 3.99 9.70 13.53
N MET A 54 2.75 9.35 13.91
CA MET A 54 1.52 9.77 13.24
C MET A 54 0.38 10.02 14.22
N SER A 55 -0.42 11.05 13.95
CA SER A 55 -1.66 11.34 14.69
C SER A 55 -2.87 10.57 14.13
N HIS A 56 -2.85 10.29 12.83
CA HIS A 56 -3.88 9.52 12.13
C HIS A 56 -3.23 8.53 11.17
N SER A 57 -3.83 7.34 11.05
CA SER A 57 -3.36 6.27 10.19
C SER A 57 -4.37 6.01 9.08
N TYR A 58 -3.92 6.03 7.83
CA TYR A 58 -4.64 5.40 6.74
C TYR A 58 -4.50 3.87 6.88
N THR A 59 -5.61 3.16 6.89
CA THR A 59 -5.62 1.70 6.94
C THR A 59 -5.23 1.13 5.58
N ASN A 60 -4.05 0.51 5.49
CA ASN A 60 -3.59 -0.13 4.26
C ASN A 60 -4.05 -1.60 4.17
N VAL A 61 -3.93 -2.35 5.27
CA VAL A 61 -4.36 -3.75 5.39
C VAL A 61 -5.22 -3.91 6.64
N LYS A 62 -6.28 -4.71 6.55
CA LYS A 62 -7.16 -5.07 7.66
C LYS A 62 -6.92 -6.52 8.06
N GLU A 63 -7.27 -6.86 9.29
CA GLU A 63 -7.19 -8.21 9.84
C GLU A 63 -7.82 -9.27 8.93
N LYS A 64 -9.03 -8.98 8.40
CA LYS A 64 -9.77 -9.87 7.49
C LYS A 64 -9.10 -10.11 6.13
N ASP A 65 -8.07 -9.33 5.80
CA ASP A 65 -7.35 -9.46 4.54
C ASP A 65 -6.22 -10.52 4.66
N LEU A 66 -6.00 -11.08 5.86
CA LEU A 66 -5.09 -12.19 6.10
C LEU A 66 -5.85 -13.45 6.52
N ASP A 67 -5.34 -14.59 6.06
CA ASP A 67 -5.85 -15.91 6.49
C ASP A 67 -5.34 -16.28 7.90
N ASP A 68 -4.19 -15.74 8.31
CA ASP A 68 -3.53 -16.05 9.57
C ASP A 68 -3.60 -14.86 10.55
N ILE A 69 -4.50 -14.99 11.53
CA ILE A 69 -4.70 -14.00 12.58
C ILE A 69 -3.49 -13.86 13.51
N ASN A 70 -2.73 -14.93 13.74
CA ASN A 70 -1.56 -14.89 14.60
C ASN A 70 -0.47 -14.02 13.98
N VAL A 71 -0.21 -14.21 12.69
CA VAL A 71 0.72 -13.36 11.94
C VAL A 71 0.28 -11.89 11.96
N TYR A 72 -1.01 -11.62 11.71
CA TYR A 72 -1.53 -10.26 11.79
C TYR A 72 -1.26 -9.63 13.16
N ASN A 73 -1.49 -10.38 14.26
CA ASN A 73 -1.23 -9.90 15.61
C ASN A 73 0.26 -9.70 15.89
N ILE A 74 1.15 -10.55 15.39
CA ILE A 74 2.60 -10.38 15.51
C ILE A 74 3.02 -9.06 14.84
N LEU A 75 2.60 -8.84 13.58
CA LEU A 75 2.90 -7.61 12.86
C LEU A 75 2.26 -6.38 13.54
N LYS A 76 0.98 -6.48 13.96
CA LYS A 76 0.25 -5.36 14.57
C LYS A 76 0.92 -4.86 15.84
N ASN A 77 1.47 -5.78 16.63
CA ASN A 77 2.09 -5.49 17.92
C ASN A 77 3.61 -5.30 17.83
N TYR A 78 4.23 -5.52 16.67
CA TYR A 78 5.67 -5.29 16.50
C TYR A 78 5.97 -3.79 16.66
N LYS A 79 6.69 -3.45 17.73
CA LYS A 79 7.22 -2.11 17.98
C LYS A 79 8.55 -2.20 18.71
N VAL A 80 9.66 -2.02 17.99
CA VAL A 80 11.03 -2.10 18.55
C VAL A 80 11.81 -0.88 18.08
N ASP A 81 12.43 -0.15 19.01
CA ASP A 81 13.22 1.06 18.72
C ASP A 81 12.49 2.10 17.84
N GLY A 82 11.17 2.24 18.02
CA GLY A 82 10.32 3.14 17.24
C GLY A 82 9.84 2.58 15.90
N TRP A 83 10.38 1.44 15.43
CA TRP A 83 9.99 0.79 14.18
C TRP A 83 8.68 0.00 14.32
N ARG A 84 7.76 0.19 13.38
CA ARG A 84 6.48 -0.54 13.28
C ARG A 84 6.13 -0.90 11.83
N PRO A 85 5.35 -1.97 11.58
CA PRO A 85 4.98 -2.38 10.20
C PRO A 85 4.03 -1.40 9.50
N ALA A 86 4.31 -1.03 8.26
CA ALA A 86 3.63 0.04 7.53
C ALA A 86 2.23 -0.34 7.03
N LEU A 87 2.08 -1.53 6.44
CA LEU A 87 0.78 -1.96 5.93
C LEU A 87 -0.19 -2.27 7.06
N VAL A 88 0.27 -3.02 8.07
CA VAL A 88 -0.59 -3.49 9.19
C VAL A 88 -0.92 -2.38 10.20
N THR A 89 0.01 -1.45 10.46
CA THR A 89 -0.23 -0.35 11.40
C THR A 89 -0.67 0.94 10.72
N GLY A 90 -0.61 1.00 9.38
CA GLY A 90 -1.05 2.13 8.58
C GLY A 90 0.03 3.18 8.35
N THR A 91 -0.23 4.06 7.38
CA THR A 91 0.68 5.13 6.93
C THR A 91 -0.02 6.49 6.97
N LYS A 92 0.74 7.60 6.93
CA LYS A 92 0.15 8.97 6.95
C LYS A 92 -0.72 9.26 5.73
N VAL A 93 -0.33 8.69 4.60
CA VAL A 93 -0.99 8.75 3.30
C VAL A 93 -1.04 7.33 2.73
N PRO A 94 -1.88 7.03 1.74
CA PRO A 94 -2.08 5.65 1.31
C PRO A 94 -0.78 4.99 0.83
N LEU A 95 -0.55 3.77 1.29
CA LEU A 95 0.52 2.89 0.82
C LEU A 95 -0.17 1.64 0.27
N PHE A 96 0.07 1.32 -1.00
CA PHE A 96 -0.48 0.12 -1.62
C PHE A 96 0.58 -0.97 -1.67
N GLY A 97 0.20 -2.18 -1.30
CA GLY A 97 1.06 -3.34 -1.31
C GLY A 97 0.34 -4.55 -0.71
N GLU A 98 1.00 -5.71 -0.77
CA GLU A 98 0.52 -6.96 -0.22
C GLU A 98 1.58 -7.52 0.74
N LEU A 99 1.13 -8.13 1.84
CA LEU A 99 2.03 -8.81 2.79
C LEU A 99 2.60 -10.10 2.20
N THR A 100 1.91 -10.71 1.23
CA THR A 100 2.38 -11.86 0.46
C THR A 100 3.07 -11.41 -0.82
N GLY A 101 4.07 -12.17 -1.26
CA GLY A 101 4.80 -11.89 -2.48
C GLY A 101 4.26 -12.66 -3.68
N LYS A 102 4.84 -12.38 -4.85
CA LYS A 102 4.63 -13.14 -6.09
C LYS A 102 5.94 -13.79 -6.52
N ILE A 103 5.88 -15.06 -6.90
CA ILE A 103 7.07 -15.80 -7.37
C ILE A 103 7.40 -15.33 -8.79
N GLU A 104 8.65 -14.87 -9.00
CA GLU A 104 9.23 -14.53 -10.30
C GLU A 104 10.63 -15.17 -10.40
N ASN A 105 10.83 -16.12 -11.32
CA ASN A 105 12.13 -16.76 -11.59
C ASN A 105 12.89 -17.20 -10.32
N ASP A 106 12.26 -18.03 -9.48
CA ASP A 106 12.77 -18.55 -8.20
C ASP A 106 13.00 -17.52 -7.09
N THR A 107 12.65 -16.25 -7.32
CA THR A 107 12.64 -15.20 -6.29
C THR A 107 11.22 -14.86 -5.87
N MET A 108 11.05 -14.37 -4.65
CA MET A 108 9.78 -13.82 -4.20
C MET A 108 9.81 -12.29 -4.27
N VAL A 109 8.87 -11.73 -4.99
CA VAL A 109 8.78 -10.30 -5.27
C VAL A 109 7.64 -9.67 -4.48
N HIS A 110 7.95 -8.62 -3.72
CA HIS A 110 6.97 -7.75 -3.07
C HIS A 110 7.02 -6.36 -3.69
N SER A 111 5.85 -5.75 -3.88
CA SER A 111 5.73 -4.42 -4.47
C SER A 111 4.93 -3.51 -3.55
N PHE A 112 5.49 -2.34 -3.28
CA PHE A 112 4.88 -1.27 -2.52
C PHE A 112 4.83 -0.03 -3.40
N SER A 113 3.74 0.72 -3.37
CA SER A 113 3.58 1.89 -4.25
C SER A 113 2.67 2.95 -3.65
N TYR A 114 2.57 4.07 -4.38
CA TYR A 114 1.80 5.25 -4.05
C TYR A 114 2.51 6.21 -3.09
N LEU A 115 1.80 7.23 -2.61
CA LEU A 115 2.38 8.36 -1.88
C LEU A 115 2.96 7.98 -0.50
N GLY A 116 2.55 6.84 0.06
CA GLY A 116 3.00 6.36 1.38
C GLY A 116 4.31 5.58 1.36
N VAL A 117 4.92 5.42 0.19
CA VAL A 117 6.23 4.77 0.03
C VAL A 117 7.29 5.51 0.86
N PRO A 118 7.95 4.86 1.82
CA PRO A 118 8.93 5.53 2.69
C PRO A 118 10.31 5.63 2.03
N ASP A 119 11.02 6.74 2.26
CA ASP A 119 12.42 6.89 1.84
C ASP A 119 13.39 6.09 2.72
N ARG A 120 13.00 5.87 3.98
CA ARG A 120 13.77 5.11 4.98
C ARG A 120 12.88 4.04 5.58
N PHE A 121 13.31 2.78 5.46
CA PHE A 121 12.59 1.64 5.98
C PHE A 121 13.53 0.51 6.39
N LYS A 122 13.04 -0.41 7.21
CA LYS A 122 13.57 -1.77 7.35
C LYS A 122 12.56 -2.76 6.78
N VAL A 123 12.94 -4.01 6.67
CA VAL A 123 12.04 -5.09 6.25
C VAL A 123 11.83 -6.02 7.43
N ILE A 124 10.58 -6.41 7.67
CA ILE A 124 10.22 -7.48 8.60
C ILE A 124 9.63 -8.64 7.82
N ILE A 125 10.08 -9.85 8.13
CA ILE A 125 9.50 -11.10 7.66
C ILE A 125 8.95 -11.84 8.87
N VAL A 126 7.71 -12.30 8.76
CA VAL A 126 7.06 -13.19 9.73
C VAL A 126 6.69 -14.48 9.01
N LYS A 127 7.29 -15.59 9.42
CA LYS A 127 6.95 -16.92 8.89
C LYS A 127 5.63 -17.39 9.49
N GLU A 128 4.96 -18.34 8.84
CA GLU A 128 3.75 -19.00 9.38
C GLU A 128 3.97 -19.64 10.77
N SER A 129 5.21 -20.04 11.09
CA SER A 129 5.60 -20.52 12.42
C SER A 129 5.55 -19.44 13.53
N GLY A 130 5.40 -18.17 13.16
CA GLY A 130 5.51 -17.02 14.06
C GLY A 130 6.95 -16.53 14.27
N GLU A 131 7.94 -17.14 13.61
CA GLU A 131 9.32 -16.65 13.64
C GLU A 131 9.43 -15.29 12.93
N VAL A 132 10.11 -14.34 13.57
CA VAL A 132 10.30 -12.98 13.08
C VAL A 132 11.75 -12.73 12.71
N VAL A 133 11.98 -12.22 11.50
CA VAL A 133 13.30 -11.79 11.01
C VAL A 133 13.20 -10.34 10.56
N VAL A 134 14.18 -9.51 10.94
CA VAL A 134 14.19 -8.08 10.62
C VAL A 134 15.51 -7.71 9.96
N SER A 135 15.47 -6.93 8.89
CA SER A 135 16.67 -6.43 8.22
C SER A 135 17.44 -5.47 9.14
N ARG A 136 18.76 -5.48 9.02
CA ARG A 136 19.64 -4.58 9.80
C ARG A 136 19.50 -3.13 9.34
#